data_AF-A0A9N9HRW1-F1
#
_entry.id   AF-A0A9N9HRW1-F1
#
_cell.length_a   1.000
_cell.length_b   1.000
_cell.length_c   1.000
_cell.angle_alpha   90.00
_cell.angle_beta   90.00
_cell.angle_gamma   90.00
#
_symmetry.space_group_name_H-M   'P 1'
#
loop_
_entity.id
_entity.type
_entity.pdbx_description
1 polymer ?
#
loop_
_entity_poly.entity_id
_entity_poly.type
_entity_poly.pdbx_seq_one_letter_code
_entity_poly.pdbx_strand_id
1 'polypeptide(L)'
;VREYYNNWMNRDDLVYTAMGRIKKPSYATLAEWVSCAWSDVDSGLIARSFKCCGISVARDGSKDDQIFDYDRLLNIDDDNITDGKENIFSNDNFDINEELNYEEQLGYDIDWE
;
A
#
# COMPACT_ATOMS: atom_id res chain seq x y z
N VAL A 1 3.36 -0.59 4.84
CA VAL A 1 4.48 0.21 4.27
C VAL A 1 4.64 1.55 4.96
N ARG A 2 3.59 2.39 5.06
CA ARG A 2 3.64 3.70 5.74
C ARG A 2 4.22 3.63 7.16
N GLU A 3 3.81 2.65 7.95
CA GLU A 3 4.35 2.43 9.30
C GLU A 3 5.87 2.20 9.30
N TYR A 4 6.38 1.37 8.39
CA TYR A 4 7.82 1.14 8.23
C TYR A 4 8.58 2.42 7.85
N TYR A 5 8.01 3.25 6.97
CA TYR A 5 8.57 4.55 6.65
C TYR A 5 8.61 5.48 7.87
N ASN A 6 7.50 5.58 8.62
CA ASN A 6 7.43 6.41 9.82
C ASN A 6 8.45 5.96 10.87
N ASN A 7 8.57 4.65 11.09
CA ASN A 7 9.55 4.07 12.00
C ASN A 7 10.98 4.33 11.55
N TRP A 8 11.25 4.30 10.24
CA TRP A 8 12.56 4.67 9.69
C TRP A 8 12.88 6.15 9.85
N MET A 9 11.91 7.02 9.59
CA MET A 9 12.06 8.48 9.70
C MET A 9 12.26 8.95 11.14
N ASN A 10 11.79 8.18 12.13
CA ASN A 10 11.95 8.47 13.56
C ASN A 10 13.29 7.95 14.14
N ARG A 11 14.19 7.41 13.34
CA ARG A 11 15.49 6.92 13.83
C ARG A 11 16.46 8.08 14.04
N ASP A 12 17.34 7.93 15.04
CA ASP A 12 18.39 8.90 15.34
C ASP A 12 19.62 8.78 14.41
N ASP A 13 19.75 7.67 13.67
CA ASP A 13 20.90 7.33 12.83
C ASP A 13 20.69 7.61 11.33
N LEU A 14 19.85 8.59 11.00
CA LEU A 14 19.61 8.99 9.62
C LEU A 14 20.87 9.56 8.96
N VAL A 15 21.08 9.18 7.71
CA VAL A 15 22.20 9.70 6.90
C VAL A 15 21.73 10.94 6.15
N TYR A 16 22.56 11.98 6.15
CA TYR A 16 22.26 13.24 5.47
C TYR A 16 23.13 13.42 4.22
N THR A 17 22.57 14.13 3.24
CA THR A 17 23.29 14.65 2.07
C THR A 17 24.20 15.81 2.48
N ALA A 18 25.13 16.21 1.60
CA ALA A 18 26.00 17.37 1.85
C ALA A 18 25.21 18.67 2.08
N MET A 19 23.98 18.76 1.56
CA MET A 19 23.06 19.89 1.76
C MET A 19 22.19 19.78 3.02
N GLY A 20 22.46 18.79 3.89
CA GLY A 20 21.72 18.61 5.15
C GLY A 20 20.32 18.01 5.00
N ARG A 21 19.95 17.49 3.82
CA ARG A 21 18.70 16.74 3.62
C ARG A 21 18.88 15.27 3.99
N ILE A 22 17.86 14.62 4.56
CA ILE A 22 17.87 13.18 4.83
C ILE A 22 18.01 12.42 3.51
N LYS A 23 18.89 11.42 3.47
CA LYS A 23 19.04 10.54 2.31
C LYS A 23 17.86 9.58 2.24
N LYS A 24 17.37 9.33 1.02
CA LYS A 24 16.35 8.31 0.76
C LYS A 24 16.81 6.93 1.26
N PRO A 25 15.88 6.08 1.74
CA PRO A 25 16.19 4.69 2.02
C PRO A 25 16.65 3.98 0.75
N SER A 26 17.39 2.88 0.91
CA SER A 26 17.80 2.06 -0.23
C SER A 26 16.60 1.35 -0.87
N TYR A 27 16.70 0.99 -2.15
CA TYR A 27 15.67 0.19 -2.82
C TYR A 27 15.47 -1.18 -2.15
N ALA A 28 16.53 -1.78 -1.61
CA ALA A 28 16.43 -3.03 -0.85
C ALA A 28 15.56 -2.85 0.40
N THR A 29 15.77 -1.76 1.14
CA THR A 29 14.97 -1.41 2.31
C THR A 29 13.49 -1.18 1.95
N LEU A 30 13.23 -0.46 0.85
CA LEU A 30 11.85 -0.26 0.37
C LEU A 30 11.19 -1.58 -0.02
N ALA A 31 11.90 -2.45 -0.74
CA ALA A 31 11.39 -3.76 -1.14
C ALA A 31 11.09 -4.65 0.08
N GLU A 32 11.92 -4.59 1.12
CA GLU A 32 11.68 -5.27 2.39
C GLU A 32 10.40 -4.76 3.06
N TRP A 33 10.19 -3.45 3.16
CA TRP A 33 8.96 -2.89 3.75
C TRP A 33 7.70 -3.29 2.98
N VAL A 34 7.77 -3.33 1.65
CA VAL A 34 6.67 -3.82 0.81
C VAL A 34 6.44 -5.30 1.09
N SER A 35 7.49 -6.11 1.08
CA SER A 35 7.41 -7.55 1.32
C SER A 35 6.80 -7.87 2.70
N CYS A 36 7.30 -7.23 3.77
CA CYS A 36 6.78 -7.43 5.12
C CYS A 36 5.33 -6.94 5.24
N ALA A 37 5.00 -5.78 4.68
CA ALA A 37 3.62 -5.30 4.71
C ALA A 37 2.65 -6.23 3.98
N TRP A 38 3.07 -6.84 2.87
CA TRP A 38 2.25 -7.82 2.15
C TRP A 38 2.14 -9.16 2.87
N SER A 39 3.17 -9.60 3.60
CA SER A 39 3.08 -10.85 4.38
C SER A 39 2.08 -10.77 5.53
N ASP A 40 1.79 -9.56 6.02
CA ASP A 40 0.83 -9.32 7.10
C ASP A 40 -0.62 -9.31 6.61
N VAL A 41 -0.85 -9.23 5.29
CA VAL A 41 -2.21 -9.23 4.71
C VAL A 41 -2.77 -10.65 4.68
N ASP A 42 -4.00 -10.82 5.19
CA ASP A 42 -4.70 -12.10 5.16
C ASP A 42 -4.86 -12.62 3.72
N SER A 43 -4.34 -13.82 3.46
CA SER A 43 -4.49 -14.51 2.17
C SER A 43 -5.95 -14.72 1.77
N GLY A 44 -6.85 -14.89 2.76
CA GLY A 44 -8.29 -14.98 2.53
C GLY A 44 -8.86 -13.68 1.96
N LEU A 45 -8.46 -12.54 2.51
CA LEU A 45 -8.82 -11.21 2.02
C LEU A 45 -8.32 -10.98 0.59
N ILE A 46 -7.08 -11.38 0.28
CA ILE A 46 -6.53 -11.30 -1.10
C ILE A 46 -7.35 -12.17 -2.05
N ALA A 47 -7.69 -13.40 -1.66
CA ALA A 47 -8.49 -14.28 -2.50
C ALA A 47 -9.92 -13.72 -2.73
N ARG A 48 -10.52 -13.09 -1.71
CA ARG A 48 -11.83 -12.43 -1.84
C ARG A 48 -11.75 -11.20 -2.74
N SER A 49 -10.69 -10.39 -2.65
CA SER A 49 -10.53 -9.21 -3.51
C SER A 49 -10.38 -9.59 -4.98
N PHE A 50 -9.63 -10.66 -5.29
CA PHE A 50 -9.53 -11.17 -6.66
C PHE A 50 -10.86 -11.67 -7.22
N LYS A 51 -11.80 -12.13 -6.37
CA LYS A 51 -13.15 -12.46 -6.81
C LYS A 51 -14.00 -11.20 -6.99
N CYS A 52 -13.96 -10.28 -6.03
CA CYS A 52 -14.67 -9.00 -6.10
C CYS A 52 -14.27 -8.19 -7.35
N CYS A 53 -13.00 -8.21 -7.74
CA CYS A 53 -12.52 -7.57 -8.96
C CYS A 53 -12.72 -8.39 -10.25
N GLY A 54 -13.37 -9.55 -10.18
CA GLY A 54 -13.62 -10.42 -11.34
C GLY A 54 -12.38 -11.15 -11.90
N ILE A 55 -11.22 -11.05 -11.24
CA ILE A 55 -9.95 -11.63 -11.70
C ILE A 55 -9.98 -13.17 -11.62
N SER A 56 -10.55 -13.70 -10.54
CA SER A 56 -10.60 -15.15 -10.24
C SER A 56 -12.01 -15.74 -10.32
N VAL A 57 -12.96 -15.02 -10.93
CA VAL A 57 -14.34 -15.47 -11.14
C VAL A 57 -14.42 -16.37 -12.38
N ALA A 58 -15.36 -17.32 -12.37
CA ALA A 58 -15.57 -18.21 -13.50
C ALA A 58 -16.12 -17.43 -14.71
N ARG A 59 -15.58 -17.68 -15.91
CA ARG A 59 -15.99 -17.00 -17.15
C ARG A 59 -17.37 -17.43 -17.67
N ASP A 60 -18.01 -18.39 -17.02
CA ASP A 60 -19.32 -18.92 -17.38
C ASP A 60 -20.49 -18.08 -16.83
N GLY A 61 -20.19 -17.01 -16.08
CA GLY A 61 -21.18 -16.11 -15.49
C GLY A 61 -21.87 -16.66 -14.24
N SER A 62 -21.51 -17.87 -13.79
CA SER A 62 -22.17 -18.53 -12.65
C SER A 62 -21.89 -17.88 -11.29
N LYS A 63 -20.89 -16.99 -11.24
CA LYS A 63 -20.40 -16.34 -10.03
C LYS A 63 -20.27 -14.82 -10.18
N ASP A 64 -20.99 -14.25 -11.14
CA ASP A 64 -20.98 -12.80 -11.37
C ASP A 64 -21.59 -12.03 -10.19
N ASP A 65 -22.39 -12.70 -9.36
CA ASP A 65 -22.92 -12.21 -8.08
C ASP A 65 -21.82 -11.85 -7.07
N GLN A 66 -20.59 -12.35 -7.26
CA GLN A 66 -19.46 -12.12 -6.37
C GLN A 66 -18.59 -10.93 -6.80
N ILE A 67 -18.85 -10.35 -7.98
CA ILE A 67 -18.11 -9.20 -8.50
C ILE A 67 -18.71 -7.93 -7.90
N PHE A 68 -17.85 -6.99 -7.48
CA PHE A 68 -18.24 -5.75 -6.79
C PHE A 68 -19.00 -5.95 -5.47
N ASP A 69 -18.98 -7.17 -4.91
CA ASP A 69 -19.52 -7.49 -3.59
C ASP A 69 -18.52 -7.07 -2.50
N TYR A 70 -18.59 -5.80 -2.11
CA TYR A 70 -17.73 -5.20 -1.08
C TYR A 70 -18.11 -5.62 0.34
N ASP A 71 -19.39 -5.92 0.58
CA ASP A 71 -19.86 -6.37 1.89
C ASP A 71 -19.23 -7.71 2.25
N ARG A 72 -19.22 -8.65 1.28
CA ARG A 72 -18.54 -9.94 1.41
C ARG A 72 -17.03 -9.85 1.37
N LEU A 73 -16.46 -8.86 0.70
CA LEU A 73 -15.01 -8.61 0.75
C LEU A 73 -14.56 -8.27 2.18
N LEU A 74 -15.32 -7.37 2.80
CA LEU A 74 -15.08 -6.85 4.14
C LEU A 74 -15.57 -7.79 5.26
N ASN A 75 -16.24 -8.89 4.92
CA ASN A 75 -16.89 -9.81 5.85
C ASN A 75 -17.79 -9.05 6.84
N ILE A 76 -18.55 -8.08 6.33
CA ILE A 76 -19.57 -7.35 7.11
C ILE A 76 -20.82 -8.23 7.16
N ASP A 77 -20.68 -9.41 7.78
CA ASP A 77 -21.83 -10.19 8.22
C ASP A 77 -22.14 -9.76 9.66
N ASP A 78 -23.43 -9.55 9.93
CA ASP A 78 -24.10 -8.88 11.08
C ASP A 78 -23.64 -9.31 12.50
N ASP A 79 -22.82 -10.36 12.63
CA ASP A 79 -22.38 -10.93 13.91
C ASP A 79 -20.98 -10.48 14.37
N ASN A 80 -20.25 -9.67 13.59
CA ASN A 80 -18.91 -9.17 13.97
C ASN A 80 -18.84 -7.63 14.08
N ILE A 81 -19.72 -7.04 14.90
CA ILE A 81 -19.39 -5.77 15.57
C ILE A 81 -18.30 -6.07 16.61
N THR A 82 -17.05 -6.22 16.15
CA THR A 82 -15.89 -5.98 17.01
C THR A 82 -15.57 -4.50 16.91
N ASP A 83 -15.81 -3.79 18.00
CA ASP A 83 -15.49 -2.39 18.29
C ASP A 83 -13.99 -2.06 18.13
N GLY A 84 -13.44 -2.23 16.92
CA GLY A 84 -12.01 -2.07 16.69
C GLY A 84 -11.44 -2.55 15.36
N LYS A 85 -12.25 -2.82 14.32
CA LYS A 85 -11.68 -3.01 12.97
C LYS A 85 -11.60 -1.66 12.26
N GLU A 86 -10.38 -1.13 12.27
CA GLU A 86 -9.96 0.04 11.51
C GLU A 86 -10.45 -0.07 10.07
N ASN A 87 -11.04 1.01 9.58
CA ASN A 87 -11.56 1.11 8.23
C ASN A 87 -10.40 0.93 7.24
N ILE A 88 -10.27 -0.27 6.67
CA ILE A 88 -9.21 -0.65 5.71
C ILE A 88 -9.22 0.26 4.47
N PHE A 89 -10.33 0.95 4.23
CA PHE A 89 -10.52 1.89 3.13
C PHE A 89 -10.89 3.30 3.60
N SER A 90 -10.39 3.75 4.75
CA SER A 90 -10.23 5.19 4.95
C SER A 90 -9.30 5.67 3.84
N ASN A 91 -9.95 6.17 2.78
CA ASN A 91 -9.33 6.79 1.63
C ASN A 91 -8.75 8.12 2.12
N ASP A 92 -7.63 8.03 2.84
CA ASP A 92 -6.69 9.13 2.96
C ASP A 92 -6.34 9.45 1.52
N ASN A 93 -6.88 10.56 0.99
CA ASN A 93 -6.50 11.12 -0.30
C ASN A 93 -4.97 11.11 -0.38
N PHE A 94 -4.41 10.09 -1.03
CA PHE A 94 -3.00 10.03 -1.30
C PHE A 94 -2.78 11.03 -2.43
N ASP A 95 -2.35 12.22 -2.06
CA ASP A 95 -1.98 13.25 -3.03
C ASP A 95 -0.67 12.79 -3.69
N ILE A 96 -0.81 11.96 -4.74
CA ILE A 96 0.29 11.44 -5.57
C ILE A 96 1.12 12.62 -6.16
N ASN A 97 0.54 13.82 -6.15
CA ASN A 97 1.18 15.03 -6.68
C ASN A 97 2.36 15.53 -5.83
N GLU A 98 2.51 15.13 -4.55
CA GLU A 98 3.66 15.55 -3.76
C GLU A 98 4.93 14.73 -4.08
N GLU A 99 4.79 13.51 -4.62
CA GLU A 99 5.92 12.63 -4.97
C GLU A 99 6.60 13.01 -6.31
N LEU A 100 5.98 13.84 -7.14
CA LEU A 100 6.59 14.30 -8.41
C LEU A 100 7.48 15.55 -8.26
N ASN A 101 7.60 16.13 -7.06
CA ASN A 101 8.46 17.30 -6.82
C ASN A 101 9.90 16.93 -6.39
N TYR A 102 10.23 15.63 -6.28
CA TYR A 102 11.58 15.20 -5.93
C TYR A 102 12.57 15.30 -7.10
N GLU A 103 12.10 15.17 -8.34
CA GLU A 103 12.96 15.25 -9.53
C GLU A 103 13.31 16.70 -9.89
N GLU A 104 12.43 17.65 -9.59
CA GLU A 104 12.67 19.08 -9.89
C GLU A 104 13.72 19.71 -8.95
N GLN A 105 13.98 19.11 -7.79
CA GLN A 105 14.82 19.68 -6.73
C GLN A 105 16.24 19.10 -6.64
N LEU A 106 16.56 18.11 -7.47
CA LEU A 106 17.91 17.61 -7.71
C LEU A 106 18.28 18.03 -9.13
N GLY A 107 18.95 19.18 -9.28
CA GLY A 107 19.47 19.67 -10.56
C GLY A 107 20.58 18.78 -11.14
N TYR A 108 20.29 17.50 -11.31
CA TYR A 108 21.06 16.54 -12.06
C TYR A 108 20.29 16.30 -13.35
N ASP A 109 20.88 16.72 -14.47
CA ASP A 109 20.53 16.20 -15.78
C ASP A 109 20.75 14.69 -15.73
N ILE A 110 19.67 13.93 -15.58
CA ILE A 110 19.70 12.48 -15.71
C ILE A 110 19.71 12.21 -17.22
N ASP A 111 20.92 12.07 -17.78
CA ASP A 111 21.13 11.51 -19.11
C ASP A 111 20.67 10.04 -19.10
N TRP A 112 19.63 9.74 -19.87
CA TRP A 112 19.06 8.40 -20.02
C TRP A 112 19.62 7.66 -21.26
N GLU A 113 20.94 7.67 -21.49
CA GLU A 113 21.55 6.82 -22.52
C GLU A 113 21.80 5.38 -22.05
#